data_AF-A0A2H1VN69-F1
#
_entry.id   AF-A0A2H1VN69-F1
#
_cell.length_a   1.000
_cell.length_b   1.000
_cell.length_c   1.000
_cell.angle_alpha   90.00
_cell.angle_beta   90.00
_cell.angle_gamma   90.00
#
_symmetry.space_group_name_H-M   'P 1'
#
loop_
_entity.id
_entity.type
_entity.pdbx_description
1 polymer ?
#
loop_
_entity_poly.entity_id
_entity_poly.type
_entity_poly.pdbx_seq_one_letter_code
_entity_poly.pdbx_strand_id
1 'polypeptide(L)' 'MALTITKQGIKQIVLEGYKYSFLRMNGKSLARWRCVKQRKGCRALLVTVDGEIVQHKHSHNHPP' A
#
# COMPACT_ATOMS: atom_id res chain seq x y z
N MET A 1 5.30 10.45 -1.94
CA MET A 1 4.22 9.44 -2.06
C MET A 1 3.50 9.69 -3.38
N ALA A 2 3.40 8.69 -4.25
CA ALA A 2 2.69 8.83 -5.53
C ALA A 2 1.51 7.87 -5.59
N LEU A 3 0.31 8.38 -5.87
CA LEU A 3 -0.88 7.57 -6.12
C LEU A 3 -0.89 7.16 -7.59
N THR A 4 -0.92 5.87 -7.85
CA THR A 4 -1.00 5.32 -9.22
C THR A 4 -2.24 4.44 -9.35
N ILE A 5 -2.88 4.49 -10.51
CA ILE A 5 -4.00 3.59 -10.83
C ILE A 5 -3.46 2.57 -11.83
N THR A 6 -3.62 1.29 -11.50
CA THR A 6 -3.26 0.21 -12.44
C THR A 6 -4.22 0.18 -13.63
N LYS A 7 -3.82 -0.48 -14.71
CA LYS A 7 -4.69 -0.75 -15.88
C LYS A 7 -6.02 -1.43 -15.52
N GLN A 8 -6.09 -2.11 -14.37
CA GLN A 8 -7.27 -2.81 -13.87
C GLN A 8 -8.14 -1.94 -12.95
N GLY A 9 -7.85 -0.64 -12.81
CA GLY A 9 -8.59 0.27 -11.93
C GLY A 9 -8.25 0.14 -10.44
N ILE A 10 -7.31 -0.74 -10.07
CA ILE A 10 -6.87 -0.91 -8.69
C ILE A 10 -5.97 0.27 -8.30
N LYS A 11 -6.33 0.97 -7.22
CA LYS A 11 -5.52 2.03 -6.62
C LYS A 11 -4.23 1.45 -6.03
N GLN A 12 -3.12 2.12 -6.29
CA GLN A 12 -1.80 1.80 -5.76
C GLN A 12 -1.11 3.05 -5.21
N ILE A 13 -0.23 2.83 -4.25
CA ILE A 13 0.67 3.85 -3.71
C ILE A 13 2.09 3.40 -3.94
N VAL A 14 2.93 4.32 -4.41
CA VAL A 14 4.38 4.16 -4.43
C VAL A 14 4.97 4.99 -3.30
N LEU A 15 5.67 4.31 -2.40
CA LEU A 15 6.36 4.90 -1.26
C LEU A 15 7.76 4.31 -1.20
N GLU A 16 8.78 5.16 -1.25
CA GLU A 16 10.21 4.76 -1.16
C GLU A 16 10.61 3.67 -2.19
N GLY A 17 10.07 3.75 -3.40
CA GLY A 17 10.29 2.75 -4.45
C GLY A 17 9.42 1.49 -4.35
N TYR A 18 8.80 1.24 -3.19
CA TYR A 18 7.91 0.10 -2.98
C TYR A 18 6.48 0.41 -3.41
N LYS A 19 5.84 -0.58 -4.03
CA LYS A 19 4.44 -0.49 -4.49
C LYS A 19 3.50 -1.19 -3.52
N TYR A 20 2.45 -0.49 -3.14
CA TYR A 20 1.39 -0.97 -2.28
C TYR A 20 0.07 -0.94 -3.05
N SER A 21 -0.66 -2.05 -3.05
CA SER A 21 -2.03 -2.12 -3.59
C SER A 21 -3.05 -1.87 -2.50
N PHE A 22 -4.12 -1.16 -2.86
CA PHE A 22 -5.29 -0.99 -2.03
C PHE A 22 -5.85 -2.36 -1.64
N LEU A 23 -6.06 -2.56 -0.34
CA LEU A 23 -6.63 -3.78 0.21
C LEU A 23 -8.09 -3.58 0.55
N ARG A 24 -8.38 -2.61 1.42
CA ARG A 24 -9.72 -2.26 1.86
C ARG A 24 -9.71 -0.93 2.58
N MET A 25 -10.88 -0.32 2.69
CA MET A 25 -11.10 0.87 3.50
C MET A 25 -12.08 0.52 4.62
N ASN A 26 -11.77 0.97 5.83
CA ASN A 26 -12.57 0.78 7.03
C ASN A 26 -13.21 2.12 7.39
N GLY A 27 -14.54 2.20 7.34
CA GLY A 27 -15.24 3.48 7.45
C GLY A 27 -14.98 4.40 6.26
N LYS A 28 -15.01 5.72 6.48
CA LYS A 28 -14.83 6.73 5.42
C LYS A 28 -13.39 7.10 5.13
N SER A 29 -12.48 6.91 6.09
CA SER A 29 -11.16 7.56 6.02
C SER A 29 -9.97 6.59 6.10
N LEU A 30 -10.11 5.44 6.77
CA LEU A 30 -8.97 4.53 7.01
C LEU A 30 -8.81 3.52 5.87
N ALA A 31 -7.85 3.76 4.97
CA ALA A 31 -7.48 2.83 3.92
C ALA A 31 -6.26 1.98 4.31
N ARG A 32 -6.36 0.67 4.13
CA ARG A 32 -5.23 -0.27 4.26
C ARG A 32 -4.71 -0.67 2.89
N TRP A 33 -3.39 -0.76 2.82
CA TRP A 33 -2.64 -1.09 1.62
C TRP A 33 -1.61 -2.16 1.96
N ARG A 34 -1.40 -3.09 1.04
CA ARG A 34 -0.41 -4.18 1.18
C ARG A 34 0.62 -4.11 0.08
N CYS A 35 1.84 -4.54 0.34
CA CYS A 35 2.82 -4.66 -0.73
C CYS A 35 2.32 -5.56 -1.87
N VAL A 36 2.59 -5.17 -3.11
CA VAL A 36 2.24 -5.95 -4.32
C VAL A 36 2.90 -7.34 -4.32
N LYS A 37 4.05 -7.48 -3.67
CA LYS A 37 4.78 -8.76 -3.54
C LYS A 37 4.29 -9.59 -2.34
N GLN A 38 3.14 -9.29 -1.74
CA GLN A 38 2.58 -10.09 -0.64
C GLN A 38 2.40 -11.57 -1.01
N ARG A 39 2.04 -11.86 -2.27
CA ARG A 39 1.99 -13.23 -2.80
C ARG A 39 3.36 -13.95 -2.79
N LYS A 40 4.46 -13.21 -2.75
CA LYS A 40 5.84 -13.71 -2.59
C LYS A 40 6.33 -13.71 -1.13
N GLY A 41 5.42 -13.58 -0.16
CA GLY A 41 5.73 -13.61 1.27
C GLY A 41 6.07 -12.26 1.90
N CYS A 42 5.99 -11.14 1.16
CA CYS A 42 6.21 -9.82 1.74
C CYS A 42 5.08 -9.45 2.73
N ARG A 43 5.46 -8.96 3.92
CA ARG A 43 4.52 -8.60 5.00
C ARG A 43 4.41 -7.09 5.23
N ALA A 44 4.93 -6.29 4.30
CA ALA A 44 4.84 -4.85 4.38
C ALA A 44 3.39 -4.37 4.22
N LEU A 45 3.03 -3.42 5.08
CA LEU A 45 1.68 -2.87 5.21
C LEU A 45 1.79 -1.35 5.29
N LEU A 46 0.82 -0.66 4.70
CA LEU A 46 0.67 0.78 4.81
C LEU A 46 -0.79 1.07 5.17
N VAL A 47 -1.02 1.95 6.12
CA VAL A 47 -2.34 2.43 6.51
C VAL A 47 -2.35 3.93 6.35
N THR A 48 -3.36 4.42 5.65
CA THR A 48 -3.58 5.84 5.44
C THR A 48 -4.93 6.25 6.01
N VAL A 49 -5.03 7.44 6.57
CA VAL A 49 -6.30 8.05 7.00
C VAL A 49 -6.43 9.38 6.27
N ASP A 50 -7.54 9.58 5.54
CA ASP A 50 -7.80 10.79 4.75
C ASP A 50 -6.66 11.16 3.76
N GLY A 51 -5.92 10.14 3.29
CA GLY A 51 -4.79 10.30 2.37
C GLY A 51 -3.42 10.46 3.04
N GLU A 52 -3.38 10.66 4.36
CA GLU A 52 -2.13 10.75 5.12
C GLU A 52 -1.69 9.39 5.66
N ILE A 53 -0.39 9.13 5.73
CA ILE A 53 0.15 7.87 6.25
C ILE A 53 0.12 7.91 7.77
N VAL A 54 -0.71 7.06 8.39
CA VAL A 54 -0.79 6.93 9.85
C VAL A 54 -0.01 5.72 10.38
N GLN A 55 0.24 4.72 9.52
CA GLN A 55 1.00 3.54 9.91
C GLN A 55 1.74 2.96 8.72
N HIS A 56 3.03 2.67 8.91
CA HIS A 56 3.86 2.07 7.89
C HIS A 56 4.70 0.95 8.48
N LYS A 57 4.45 -0.28 8.02
CA LYS A 57 5.25 -1.46 8.34
C LYS A 57 6.19 -1.72 7.17
N HIS A 58 7.42 -1.21 7.27
CA HIS A 58 8.48 -1.39 6.27
C HIS A 58 9.18 -2.77 6.42
N SER A 59 8.42 -3.86 6.52
CA SER A 59 8.99 -5.22 6.61
C SER A 59 8.94 -5.89 5.24
N HIS A 60 9.84 -5.46 4.35
CA HIS A 60 10.00 -6.01 3.01
C HIS A 60 11.04 -7.14 3.00
N ASN A 61 10.74 -8.19 2.25
CA ASN A 61 11.61 -9.36 2.01
C ASN A 61 12.14 -9.34 0.56
N HIS A 62 12.21 -8.17 -0.06
CA HIS A 62 12.61 -8.06 -1.46
C HIS A 62 13.13 -6.64 -1.74
N PRO A 63 13.97 -6.48 -2.76
CA PRO A 63 14.33 -5.16 -3.26
C PRO A 63 13.12 -4.43 -3.88
N PRO A 64 13.15 -3.09 -3.94
CA PRO A 64 12.11 -2.25 -4.56
C PRO A 64 11.73 -2.68 -6.00
#